data_AF-A0A420DA32-F1
#
_entry.id   AF-A0A420DA32-F1
#
_cell.length_a   1.000
_cell.length_b   1.000
_cell.length_c   1.000
_cell.angle_alpha   90.00
_cell.angle_beta   90.00
_cell.angle_gamma   90.00
#
_symmetry.space_group_name_H-M   'P 1'
#
loop_
_entity.id
_entity.type
_entity.pdbx_description
1 polymer ?
#
loop_
_entity_poly.entity_id
_entity_poly.type
_entity_poly.pdbx_seq_one_letter_code
_entity_poly.pdbx_strand_id
1 'polypeptide(L)'
;MQIRSENMASNFIRKFIFIIIFLNFFSGFIFCQKNFSPKQTSKTEKILNTKKDKIDILEDRIEQATETISNQNSLISSFGTIYTILTIIFTVIGLIVPIVTYFFGIKPSREQIKNLELNFNERLDLYLKETKQKEINFAIENITKGSLEQKQSSIAYLSIIQHEKLTDDQYFKLFKILSNNKIDITQAYTLAYVLIGKKNEYATEYCYDILKNKMEFMEFIAVKYFSIIGLKDSIPHFIKYLSEISDKNSALIRIISYMKQITLEATDDFLNSDITNVFVLEDRKSISSNLLDFTFQSQPEKERFKKTKFYAT
;
A
#
# COMPACT_ATOMS: atom_id res chain seq x y z
N MET A 1 -26.30 10.86 -2.43
CA MET A 1 -26.74 9.56 -3.03
C MET A 1 -27.20 8.54 -1.99
N GLN A 2 -26.66 8.53 -0.76
CA GLN A 2 -27.08 7.66 0.38
C GLN A 2 -28.56 7.78 0.80
N ILE A 3 -29.15 8.99 0.83
CA ILE A 3 -30.55 9.19 1.24
C ILE A 3 -31.54 8.51 0.27
N ARG A 4 -31.12 8.26 -0.99
CA ARG A 4 -31.97 7.62 -2.00
C ARG A 4 -31.99 6.09 -1.88
N SER A 5 -30.95 5.46 -1.30
CA SER A 5 -30.90 4.01 -1.10
C SER A 5 -31.67 3.55 0.14
N GLU A 6 -31.63 4.32 1.24
CA GLU A 6 -32.41 4.02 2.46
C GLU A 6 -33.92 4.08 2.19
N ASN A 7 -34.37 5.05 1.38
CA ASN A 7 -35.76 5.17 0.98
C ASN A 7 -36.24 4.04 0.05
N MET A 8 -35.36 3.43 -0.74
CA MET A 8 -35.72 2.24 -1.54
C MET A 8 -35.84 0.98 -0.67
N ALA A 9 -34.91 0.78 0.26
CA ALA A 9 -34.94 -0.39 1.15
C ALA A 9 -36.17 -0.38 2.08
N SER A 10 -36.48 0.79 2.65
CA SER A 10 -37.68 0.98 3.49
C SER A 10 -38.98 0.74 2.71
N ASN A 11 -39.08 1.26 1.47
CA ASN A 11 -40.25 1.04 0.62
C ASN A 11 -40.39 -0.41 0.17
N PHE A 12 -39.28 -1.12 -0.06
CA PHE A 12 -39.32 -2.54 -0.39
C PHE A 12 -39.81 -3.38 0.79
N ILE A 13 -39.28 -3.14 2.00
CA ILE A 13 -39.72 -3.84 3.22
C ILE A 13 -41.21 -3.58 3.51
N ARG A 14 -41.67 -2.32 3.36
CA ARG A 14 -43.09 -1.98 3.53
C ARG A 14 -43.99 -2.70 2.52
N LYS A 15 -43.59 -2.74 1.24
CA LYS A 15 -44.33 -3.47 0.19
C LYS A 15 -44.34 -4.98 0.45
N PHE A 16 -43.24 -5.54 0.94
CA PHE A 16 -43.13 -6.96 1.25
C PHE A 16 -44.00 -7.36 2.45
N ILE A 17 -44.00 -6.56 3.52
CA ILE A 17 -44.91 -6.74 4.66
C ILE A 17 -46.37 -6.65 4.21
N PHE A 18 -46.70 -5.71 3.30
CA PHE A 18 -48.06 -5.57 2.77
C PHE A 18 -48.50 -6.82 1.99
N ILE A 19 -47.61 -7.42 1.19
CA ILE A 19 -47.88 -8.67 0.46
C ILE A 19 -48.10 -9.83 1.43
N ILE A 20 -47.31 -9.94 2.51
CA ILE A 20 -47.48 -10.98 3.54
C ILE A 20 -48.82 -10.81 4.27
N ILE A 21 -49.18 -9.58 4.64
CA ILE A 21 -50.48 -9.30 5.29
C ILE A 21 -51.64 -9.61 4.33
N PHE A 22 -51.52 -9.23 3.05
CA PHE A 22 -52.55 -9.47 2.04
C PHE A 22 -52.75 -10.97 1.76
N LEU A 23 -51.67 -11.76 1.74
CA LEU A 23 -51.73 -13.22 1.61
C LEU A 23 -52.38 -13.90 2.82
N ASN A 24 -52.12 -13.41 4.04
CA ASN A 24 -52.78 -13.92 5.25
C ASN A 24 -54.25 -13.50 5.35
N PHE A 25 -54.64 -12.37 4.75
CA PHE A 25 -56.04 -11.93 4.72
C PHE A 25 -56.88 -12.78 3.75
N PHE A 26 -56.29 -13.23 2.65
CA PHE A 26 -56.99 -14.08 1.67
C PHE A 26 -57.15 -15.54 2.14
N SER A 27 -56.23 -16.08 2.96
CA SER A 27 -56.37 -17.43 3.51
C SER A 27 -57.49 -17.55 4.56
N GLY A 28 -57.84 -16.44 5.23
CA GLY A 28 -58.97 -16.39 6.16
C GLY A 28 -60.36 -16.33 5.49
N PHE A 29 -60.44 -15.94 4.21
CA PHE A 29 -61.72 -15.70 3.55
C PHE A 29 -62.37 -16.94 2.91
N ILE A 30 -61.64 -18.07 2.83
CA ILE A 30 -62.15 -19.31 2.20
C ILE A 30 -62.87 -20.23 3.22
N PHE A 31 -62.81 -19.94 4.52
CA PHE A 31 -63.43 -20.78 5.57
C PHE A 31 -64.84 -20.34 5.98
N CYS A 32 -65.73 -20.02 5.04
CA CYS A 32 -67.11 -19.66 5.37
C CYS A 32 -68.14 -20.13 4.33
N GLN A 33 -68.42 -21.44 4.34
CA GLN A 33 -69.66 -22.09 3.88
C GLN A 33 -69.48 -23.58 4.23
N LYS A 34 -70.36 -24.31 4.92
CA LYS A 34 -71.82 -24.30 4.96
C LYS A 34 -72.20 -25.12 6.22
N ASN A 35 -72.92 -24.55 7.19
CA ASN A 35 -73.46 -25.31 8.32
C ASN A 35 -74.57 -26.23 7.81
N PHE A 36 -74.33 -27.54 7.74
CA PHE A 36 -75.37 -28.54 7.49
C PHE A 36 -75.83 -29.12 8.83
N SER A 37 -77.07 -28.81 9.20
CA SER A 37 -77.75 -29.32 10.39
C SER A 37 -78.38 -30.68 10.06
N PRO A 38 -78.06 -31.79 10.75
CA PRO A 38 -78.80 -33.03 10.58
C PRO A 38 -80.05 -32.99 11.48
N LYS A 39 -81.23 -32.89 10.86
CA LYS A 39 -82.51 -33.15 11.54
C LYS A 39 -82.60 -34.65 11.87
N GLN A 40 -82.64 -34.96 13.16
CA GLN A 40 -83.15 -36.24 13.65
C GLN A 40 -84.66 -36.32 13.36
N THR A 41 -85.10 -37.39 12.73
CA THR A 41 -86.50 -37.86 12.82
C THR A 41 -86.51 -39.31 13.25
N SER A 42 -87.01 -39.53 14.47
CA SER A 42 -87.50 -40.82 14.92
C SER A 42 -88.91 -41.05 14.36
N LYS A 43 -89.17 -42.26 13.84
CA LYS A 43 -90.40 -43.04 14.13
C LYS A 43 -90.39 -44.38 13.42
N THR A 44 -90.59 -45.41 14.22
CA THR A 44 -90.95 -46.78 13.87
C THR A 44 -92.41 -46.85 13.42
N GLU A 45 -92.74 -47.52 12.30
CA GLU A 45 -93.71 -48.63 12.28
C GLU A 45 -93.97 -49.24 10.88
N LYS A 46 -94.17 -50.56 10.91
CA LYS A 46 -94.91 -51.45 9.99
C LYS A 46 -94.20 -52.08 8.78
N ILE A 47 -93.88 -53.35 9.04
CA ILE A 47 -93.39 -54.43 8.20
C ILE A 47 -94.46 -54.82 7.17
N LEU A 48 -94.28 -54.47 5.88
CA LEU A 48 -94.69 -55.31 4.72
C LEU A 48 -94.18 -54.84 3.33
N ASN A 49 -93.18 -53.94 3.22
CA ASN A 49 -92.56 -53.50 1.94
C ASN A 49 -91.02 -53.69 1.88
N THR A 50 -90.51 -54.63 2.66
CA THR A 50 -89.11 -54.74 3.13
C THR A 50 -88.00 -55.04 2.11
N LYS A 51 -88.29 -55.25 0.82
CA LYS A 51 -87.23 -55.51 -0.19
C LYS A 51 -86.96 -54.31 -1.10
N LYS A 52 -87.99 -53.57 -1.50
CA LYS A 52 -87.84 -52.40 -2.38
C LYS A 52 -87.26 -51.22 -1.60
N ASP A 53 -87.79 -50.97 -0.40
CA ASP A 53 -87.29 -49.93 0.52
C ASP A 53 -85.83 -50.17 0.96
N LYS A 54 -85.39 -51.44 1.07
CA LYS A 54 -84.00 -51.76 1.41
C LYS A 54 -83.04 -51.50 0.27
N ILE A 55 -83.47 -51.66 -0.98
CA ILE A 55 -82.67 -51.36 -2.17
C ILE A 55 -82.55 -49.84 -2.30
N ASP A 56 -83.67 -49.12 -2.18
CA ASP A 56 -83.69 -47.65 -2.26
C ASP A 56 -82.83 -47.03 -1.13
N ILE A 57 -82.91 -47.53 0.10
CA ILE A 57 -82.04 -47.07 1.21
C ILE A 57 -80.57 -47.43 0.98
N LEU A 58 -80.27 -48.54 0.31
CA LEU A 58 -78.89 -48.90 -0.03
C LEU A 58 -78.34 -47.96 -1.12
N GLU A 59 -79.14 -47.66 -2.13
CA GLU A 59 -78.79 -46.80 -3.25
C GLU A 59 -78.53 -45.36 -2.77
N ASP A 60 -79.39 -44.84 -1.90
CA ASP A 60 -79.26 -43.52 -1.25
C ASP A 60 -78.01 -43.43 -0.36
N ARG A 61 -77.65 -44.53 0.33
CA ARG A 61 -76.40 -44.62 1.11
C ARG A 61 -75.15 -44.73 0.25
N ILE A 62 -75.25 -45.42 -0.90
CA ILE A 62 -74.15 -45.50 -1.87
C ILE A 62 -73.94 -44.12 -2.48
N GLU A 63 -75.00 -43.42 -2.87
CA GLU A 63 -74.93 -42.06 -3.41
C GLU A 63 -74.33 -41.08 -2.39
N GLN A 64 -74.76 -41.13 -1.12
CA GLN A 64 -74.15 -40.34 -0.04
C GLN A 64 -72.67 -40.70 0.21
N ALA A 65 -72.31 -41.98 0.15
CA ALA A 65 -70.91 -42.40 0.29
C ALA A 65 -70.07 -41.91 -0.89
N THR A 66 -70.60 -41.96 -2.11
CA THR A 66 -69.96 -41.46 -3.33
C THR A 66 -69.81 -39.93 -3.29
N GLU A 67 -70.82 -39.19 -2.84
CA GLU A 67 -70.72 -37.75 -2.60
C GLU A 67 -69.69 -37.41 -1.51
N THR A 68 -69.64 -38.20 -0.43
CA THR A 68 -68.67 -38.00 0.66
C THR A 68 -67.24 -38.25 0.17
N ILE A 69 -67.02 -39.32 -0.60
CA ILE A 69 -65.73 -39.64 -1.21
C ILE A 69 -65.34 -38.57 -2.24
N SER A 70 -66.29 -38.11 -3.07
CA SER A 70 -66.07 -37.03 -4.03
C SER A 70 -65.67 -35.72 -3.34
N ASN A 71 -66.37 -35.36 -2.26
CA ASN A 71 -66.05 -34.19 -1.45
C ASN A 71 -64.71 -34.32 -0.73
N GLN A 72 -64.37 -35.50 -0.22
CA GLN A 72 -63.04 -35.76 0.37
C GLN A 72 -61.92 -35.69 -0.67
N ASN A 73 -62.11 -36.23 -1.88
CA ASN A 73 -61.16 -36.11 -2.97
C ASN A 73 -60.98 -34.66 -3.43
N SER A 74 -62.07 -33.89 -3.49
CA SER A 74 -62.06 -32.45 -3.76
C SER A 74 -61.25 -31.68 -2.71
N LEU A 75 -61.45 -31.99 -1.42
CA LEU A 75 -60.69 -31.39 -0.32
C LEU A 75 -59.21 -31.76 -0.38
N ILE A 76 -58.87 -33.03 -0.63
CA ILE A 76 -57.49 -33.51 -0.77
C ILE A 76 -56.78 -32.83 -1.94
N SER A 77 -57.45 -32.70 -3.09
CA SER A 77 -56.93 -31.99 -4.26
C SER A 77 -56.68 -30.49 -3.96
N SER A 78 -57.59 -29.87 -3.20
CA SER A 78 -57.45 -28.48 -2.76
C SER A 78 -56.26 -28.29 -1.82
N PHE A 79 -56.04 -29.21 -0.87
CA PHE A 79 -54.85 -29.21 -0.01
C PHE A 79 -53.55 -29.39 -0.81
N GLY A 80 -53.53 -30.32 -1.77
CA GLY A 80 -52.37 -30.52 -2.66
C GLY A 80 -52.00 -29.26 -3.44
N THR A 81 -53.00 -28.53 -3.93
CA THR A 81 -52.81 -27.25 -4.62
C THR A 81 -52.23 -26.18 -3.67
N ILE A 82 -52.75 -26.06 -2.45
CA ILE A 82 -52.25 -25.12 -1.43
C ILE A 82 -50.79 -25.43 -1.05
N TYR A 83 -50.45 -26.70 -0.84
CA TYR A 83 -49.08 -27.11 -0.52
C TYR A 83 -48.12 -26.77 -1.66
N THR A 84 -48.52 -26.98 -2.92
CA THR A 84 -47.69 -26.65 -4.09
C THR A 84 -47.44 -25.15 -4.19
N ILE A 85 -48.47 -24.32 -3.95
CA ILE A 85 -48.32 -22.85 -3.90
C ILE A 85 -47.36 -22.43 -2.79
N LEU A 86 -47.50 -23.00 -1.59
CA LEU A 86 -46.59 -22.73 -0.46
C LEU A 86 -45.15 -23.14 -0.79
N THR A 87 -44.94 -24.31 -1.39
CA THR A 87 -43.61 -24.77 -1.81
C THR A 87 -42.99 -23.80 -2.80
N ILE A 88 -43.74 -23.34 -3.81
CA ILE A 88 -43.26 -22.33 -4.77
C ILE A 88 -42.83 -21.05 -4.05
N ILE A 89 -43.64 -20.56 -3.09
CA ILE A 89 -43.30 -19.37 -2.29
C ILE A 89 -42.00 -19.59 -1.50
N PHE A 90 -41.86 -20.72 -0.82
CA PHE A 90 -40.63 -21.02 -0.07
C PHE A 90 -39.41 -21.15 -0.98
N THR A 91 -39.54 -21.75 -2.16
CA THR A 91 -38.46 -21.83 -3.15
C THR A 91 -38.05 -20.45 -3.64
N VAL A 92 -39.02 -19.57 -3.93
CA VAL A 92 -38.77 -18.19 -4.36
C VAL A 92 -38.09 -17.39 -3.25
N ILE A 93 -38.54 -17.51 -1.99
CA ILE A 93 -37.89 -16.88 -0.84
C ILE A 93 -36.46 -17.39 -0.67
N GLY A 94 -36.25 -18.71 -0.77
CA GLY A 94 -34.93 -19.34 -0.69
C GLY A 94 -33.94 -18.85 -1.75
N LEU A 95 -34.43 -18.43 -2.92
CA LEU A 95 -33.63 -17.83 -3.99
C LEU A 95 -33.40 -16.33 -3.80
N ILE A 96 -34.43 -15.59 -3.38
CA ILE A 96 -34.37 -14.12 -3.26
C ILE A 96 -33.53 -13.68 -2.05
N VAL A 97 -33.67 -14.36 -0.91
CA VAL A 97 -32.99 -13.97 0.33
C VAL A 97 -31.46 -13.91 0.17
N PRO A 98 -30.77 -14.91 -0.41
CA PRO A 98 -29.33 -14.83 -0.65
C PRO A 98 -28.93 -13.67 -1.58
N ILE A 99 -29.72 -13.42 -2.63
CA ILE A 99 -29.46 -12.34 -3.60
C ILE A 99 -29.56 -10.98 -2.90
N VAL A 100 -30.65 -10.75 -2.17
CA VAL A 100 -30.86 -9.50 -1.40
C VAL A 100 -29.76 -9.34 -0.34
N THR A 101 -29.43 -10.41 0.39
CA THR A 101 -28.37 -10.38 1.41
C THR A 101 -27.01 -10.03 0.79
N TYR A 102 -26.71 -10.56 -0.39
CA TYR A 102 -25.47 -10.24 -1.10
C TYR A 102 -25.42 -8.78 -1.55
N PHE A 103 -26.46 -8.29 -2.22
CA PHE A 103 -26.47 -6.94 -2.79
C PHE A 103 -26.64 -5.82 -1.75
N PHE A 104 -27.38 -6.06 -0.67
CA PHE A 104 -27.66 -5.04 0.34
C PHE A 104 -26.85 -5.19 1.62
N GLY A 105 -26.38 -6.40 1.95
CA GLY A 105 -25.56 -6.65 3.14
C GLY A 105 -24.09 -6.76 2.79
N ILE A 106 -23.72 -7.79 2.03
CA ILE A 106 -22.32 -8.20 1.87
C ILE A 106 -21.53 -7.23 0.98
N LYS A 107 -22.04 -6.91 -0.21
CA LYS A 107 -21.35 -6.04 -1.18
C LYS A 107 -21.05 -4.64 -0.63
N PRO A 108 -22.04 -3.87 -0.11
CA PRO A 108 -21.75 -2.54 0.42
C PRO A 108 -20.85 -2.58 1.67
N SER A 109 -20.98 -3.59 2.53
CA SER A 109 -20.08 -3.75 3.68
C SER A 109 -18.64 -3.99 3.25
N ARG A 110 -18.40 -4.82 2.22
CA ARG A 110 -17.06 -5.02 1.65
C ARG A 110 -16.49 -3.74 1.05
N GLU A 111 -17.30 -2.96 0.35
CA GLU A 111 -16.87 -1.65 -0.19
C GLU A 111 -16.53 -0.65 0.92
N GLN A 112 -17.31 -0.61 2.00
CA GLN A 112 -17.03 0.24 3.16
C GLN A 112 -15.74 -0.17 3.89
N ILE A 113 -15.53 -1.47 4.12
CA ILE A 113 -14.28 -1.97 4.72
C ILE A 113 -13.09 -1.61 3.85
N LYS A 114 -13.17 -1.82 2.53
CA LYS A 114 -12.10 -1.44 1.60
C LYS A 114 -11.79 0.06 1.63
N ASN A 115 -12.81 0.91 1.66
CA ASN A 115 -12.63 2.36 1.79
C ASN A 115 -12.02 2.75 3.14
N LEU A 116 -12.37 2.04 4.21
CA LEU A 116 -11.83 2.28 5.55
C LEU A 116 -10.35 1.86 5.61
N GLU A 117 -10.00 0.71 5.04
CA GLU A 117 -8.61 0.25 4.90
C GLU A 117 -7.75 1.26 4.11
N LEU A 118 -8.24 1.73 2.96
CA LEU A 118 -7.51 2.71 2.16
C LEU A 118 -7.28 4.02 2.93
N ASN A 119 -8.35 4.58 3.52
CA ASN A 119 -8.24 5.82 4.31
C ASN A 119 -7.36 5.64 5.56
N PHE A 120 -7.39 4.47 6.20
CA PHE A 120 -6.56 4.16 7.34
C PHE A 120 -5.09 4.08 6.94
N ASN A 121 -4.79 3.37 5.84
CA ASN A 121 -3.43 3.23 5.32
C ASN A 121 -2.84 4.59 4.92
N GLU A 122 -3.62 5.44 4.25
CA GLU A 122 -3.18 6.79 3.89
C GLU A 122 -2.90 7.65 5.14
N ARG A 123 -3.79 7.62 6.13
CA ARG A 123 -3.58 8.35 7.39
C ARG A 123 -2.38 7.83 8.18
N LEU A 124 -2.19 6.52 8.20
CA LEU A 124 -1.06 5.90 8.86
C LEU A 124 0.26 6.27 8.17
N ASP A 125 0.32 6.23 6.84
CA ASP A 125 1.49 6.64 6.07
C ASP A 125 1.83 8.13 6.31
N LEU A 126 0.82 9.01 6.29
CA LEU A 126 0.98 10.42 6.63
C LEU A 126 1.52 10.60 8.06
N TYR A 127 0.92 9.93 9.04
CA TYR A 127 1.35 10.00 10.44
C TYR A 127 2.79 9.52 10.63
N LEU A 128 3.17 8.41 9.98
CA LEU A 128 4.53 7.87 10.03
C LEU A 128 5.53 8.83 9.39
N LYS A 129 5.19 9.42 8.25
CA LYS A 129 6.02 10.45 7.60
C LYS A 129 6.20 11.68 8.49
N GLU A 130 5.13 12.21 9.06
CA GLU A 130 5.20 13.37 9.96
C GLU A 130 6.02 13.06 11.22
N THR A 131 5.85 11.88 11.80
CA THR A 131 6.60 11.44 12.98
C THR A 131 8.09 11.36 12.67
N LYS A 132 8.45 10.70 11.55
CA LYS A 132 9.85 10.64 11.09
C LYS A 132 10.44 12.03 10.87
N GLN A 133 9.71 12.94 10.21
CA GLN A 133 10.19 14.30 9.98
C GLN A 133 10.41 15.07 11.29
N LYS A 134 9.55 14.86 12.30
CA LYS A 134 9.76 15.42 13.65
C LYS A 134 11.00 14.85 14.32
N GLU A 135 11.22 13.55 14.25
CA GLU A 135 12.41 12.90 14.82
C GLU A 135 13.70 13.39 14.15
N ILE A 136 13.71 13.54 12.83
CA ILE A 136 14.84 14.12 12.07
C ILE A 136 15.13 15.54 12.55
N ASN A 137 14.10 16.38 12.62
CA ASN A 137 14.25 17.77 13.06
C ASN A 137 14.77 17.84 14.50
N PHE A 138 14.24 17.01 15.38
CA PHE A 138 14.68 16.92 16.77
C PHE A 138 16.15 16.47 16.88
N ALA A 139 16.56 15.48 16.09
CA ALA A 139 17.95 15.04 16.04
C ALA A 139 18.88 16.17 15.56
N ILE A 140 18.52 16.87 14.48
CA ILE A 140 19.29 18.01 13.96
C ILE A 140 19.40 19.13 15.01
N GLU A 141 18.32 19.45 15.72
CA GLU A 141 18.33 20.46 16.77
C GLU A 141 19.25 20.06 17.94
N ASN A 142 19.18 18.81 18.38
CA ASN A 142 20.00 18.29 19.48
C ASN A 142 21.49 18.27 19.15
N ILE A 143 21.89 18.12 17.89
CA ILE A 143 23.31 18.25 17.49
C ILE A 143 23.85 19.63 17.87
N THR A 144 23.03 20.67 17.76
CA THR A 144 23.43 22.05 18.08
C THR A 144 23.28 22.39 19.56
N LYS A 145 22.16 22.02 20.18
CA LYS A 145 21.73 22.51 21.50
C LYS A 145 21.75 21.47 22.62
N GLY A 146 21.84 20.18 22.27
CA GLY A 146 21.72 19.08 23.23
C GLY A 146 22.97 18.86 24.08
N SER A 147 22.84 17.99 25.09
CA SER A 147 23.95 17.44 25.86
C SER A 147 24.89 16.59 24.97
N LEU A 148 26.08 16.26 25.45
CA LEU A 148 27.02 15.41 24.70
C LEU A 148 26.38 14.07 24.28
N GLU A 149 25.65 13.43 25.19
CA GLU A 149 24.91 12.18 24.94
C GLU A 149 23.84 12.38 23.87
N GLN A 150 23.04 13.45 23.98
CA GLN A 150 22.00 13.78 23.00
C GLN A 150 22.59 14.03 21.61
N LYS A 151 23.74 14.71 21.52
CA LYS A 151 24.46 14.93 20.26
C LYS A 151 24.89 13.60 19.65
N GLN A 152 25.54 12.73 20.43
CA GLN A 152 25.99 11.42 19.95
C GLN A 152 24.82 10.56 19.48
N SER A 153 23.75 10.45 20.26
CA SER A 153 22.55 9.69 19.87
C SER A 153 21.89 10.26 18.62
N SER A 154 21.85 11.59 18.47
CA SER A 154 21.27 12.24 17.29
C SER A 154 22.09 11.98 16.03
N ILE A 155 23.41 12.01 16.11
CA ILE A 155 24.30 11.72 14.98
C ILE A 155 24.20 10.24 14.59
N ALA A 156 24.16 9.35 15.58
CA ALA A 156 23.95 7.92 15.34
C ALA A 156 22.58 7.65 14.69
N TYR A 157 21.52 8.32 15.15
CA TYR A 157 20.22 8.23 14.52
C TYR A 157 20.27 8.67 13.04
N LEU A 158 20.83 9.86 12.77
CA LEU A 158 20.94 10.39 11.40
C LEU A 158 21.77 9.48 10.47
N SER A 159 22.80 8.81 10.99
CA SER A 159 23.62 7.88 10.20
C SER A 159 22.85 6.62 9.80
N ILE A 160 21.96 6.12 10.68
CA ILE A 160 21.08 4.98 10.40
C ILE A 160 20.07 5.33 9.30
N ILE A 161 19.52 6.55 9.33
CA ILE A 161 18.47 6.99 8.40
C ILE A 161 19.01 7.74 7.17
N GLN A 162 20.31 7.62 6.85
CA GLN A 162 20.94 8.33 5.72
C GLN A 162 20.31 8.06 4.34
N HIS A 163 19.50 7.01 4.21
CA HIS A 163 18.78 6.63 3.00
C HIS A 163 17.43 7.35 2.85
N GLU A 164 16.93 7.97 3.93
CA GLU A 164 15.68 8.72 3.94
C GLU A 164 15.86 10.07 3.23
N LYS A 165 14.79 10.56 2.59
CA LYS A 165 14.81 11.86 1.92
C LYS A 165 14.66 12.98 2.95
N LEU A 166 15.73 13.72 3.16
CA LEU A 166 15.67 14.98 3.92
C LEU A 166 15.03 16.08 3.08
N THR A 167 14.40 17.03 3.77
CA THR A 167 13.89 18.28 3.19
C THR A 167 15.01 19.28 2.98
N ASP A 168 14.79 20.28 2.12
CA ASP A 168 15.81 21.31 1.83
C ASP A 168 16.20 22.10 3.09
N ASP A 169 15.25 22.39 3.98
CA ASP A 169 15.53 23.03 5.28
C ASP A 169 16.43 22.17 6.17
N GLN A 170 16.23 20.85 6.18
CA GLN A 170 17.08 19.92 6.93
C GLN A 170 18.50 19.84 6.34
N TYR A 171 18.62 19.78 5.01
CA TYR A 171 19.92 19.84 4.35
C TYR A 171 20.66 21.15 4.66
N PHE A 172 19.97 22.28 4.61
CA PHE A 172 20.51 23.58 4.97
C PHE A 172 20.99 23.64 6.42
N LYS A 173 20.20 23.09 7.36
CA LYS A 173 20.60 23.01 8.77
C LYS A 173 21.85 22.15 8.96
N LEU A 174 21.93 20.99 8.30
CA LEU A 174 23.12 20.12 8.35
C LEU A 174 24.36 20.83 7.76
N PHE A 175 24.21 21.52 6.63
CA PHE A 175 25.27 22.33 6.04
C PHE A 175 25.77 23.42 6.99
N LYS A 176 24.87 24.14 7.65
CA LYS A 176 25.24 25.13 8.67
C LYS A 176 25.99 24.51 9.86
N ILE A 177 25.55 23.34 10.32
CA ILE A 177 26.22 22.63 11.42
C ILE A 177 27.66 22.29 11.02
N LEU A 178 27.85 21.72 9.83
CA LEU A 178 29.15 21.33 9.31
C LEU A 178 30.07 22.54 9.10
N SER A 179 29.55 23.62 8.52
CA SER A 179 30.32 24.83 8.21
C SER A 179 30.78 25.60 9.46
N ASN A 180 30.09 25.43 10.59
CA ASN A 180 30.42 26.13 11.83
C ASN A 180 31.61 25.52 12.61
N ASN A 181 32.14 24.35 12.20
CA ASN A 181 33.32 23.69 12.80
C ASN A 181 33.26 23.48 14.33
N LYS A 182 32.05 23.39 14.93
CA LYS A 182 31.84 23.21 16.38
C LYS A 182 31.65 21.76 16.83
N ILE A 183 31.77 20.82 15.90
CA ILE A 183 31.62 19.38 16.14
C ILE A 183 32.95 18.69 15.90
N ASP A 184 33.18 17.54 16.54
CA ASP A 184 34.41 16.79 16.32
C ASP A 184 34.48 16.24 14.88
N ILE A 185 35.70 15.92 14.45
CA ILE A 185 35.97 15.49 13.06
C ILE A 185 35.19 14.22 12.70
N THR A 186 35.07 13.28 13.64
CA THR A 186 34.35 12.02 13.40
C THR A 186 32.86 12.28 13.21
N GLN A 187 32.26 13.11 14.07
CA GLN A 187 30.89 13.57 13.96
C GLN A 187 30.65 14.35 12.65
N ALA A 188 31.56 15.25 12.29
CA ALA A 188 31.48 16.00 11.05
C ALA A 188 31.51 15.05 9.85
N TYR A 189 32.35 14.02 9.87
CA TYR A 189 32.44 13.06 8.78
C TYR A 189 31.15 12.25 8.62
N THR A 190 30.55 11.80 9.73
CA THR A 190 29.24 11.13 9.72
C THR A 190 28.13 12.03 9.16
N LEU A 191 28.05 13.28 9.61
CA LEU A 191 27.04 14.22 9.13
C LEU A 191 27.26 14.62 7.67
N ALA A 192 28.52 14.72 7.25
CA ALA A 192 28.86 14.98 5.85
C ALA A 192 28.34 13.85 4.95
N TYR A 193 28.45 12.58 5.36
CA TYR A 193 27.84 11.46 4.63
C TYR A 193 26.33 11.58 4.48
N VAL A 194 25.63 12.00 5.53
CA VAL A 194 24.18 12.23 5.49
C VAL A 194 23.86 13.36 4.50
N LEU A 195 24.63 14.46 4.53
CA LEU A 195 24.46 15.60 3.63
C LEU A 195 24.67 15.21 2.16
N ILE A 196 25.72 14.45 1.85
CA ILE A 196 26.06 14.06 0.46
C ILE A 196 25.25 12.87 -0.08
N GLY A 197 24.32 12.31 0.71
CA GLY A 197 23.51 11.14 0.31
C GLY A 197 22.64 11.39 -0.92
N LYS A 198 22.37 12.65 -1.27
CA LYS A 198 21.61 13.05 -2.45
C LYS A 198 22.15 14.36 -3.02
N LYS A 199 22.11 14.50 -4.34
CA LYS A 199 22.38 15.78 -5.02
C LYS A 199 21.49 16.90 -4.49
N ASN A 200 22.10 17.93 -3.92
CA ASN A 200 21.44 19.15 -3.47
C ASN A 200 22.45 20.31 -3.47
N GLU A 201 21.99 21.57 -3.45
CA GLU A 201 22.86 22.74 -3.53
C GLU A 201 23.82 22.85 -2.34
N TYR A 202 23.35 22.53 -1.13
CA TYR A 202 24.15 22.61 0.10
C TYR A 202 25.25 21.55 0.16
N ALA A 203 25.00 20.33 -0.32
CA ALA A 203 26.02 19.30 -0.45
C ALA A 203 27.09 19.68 -1.48
N THR A 204 26.67 20.27 -2.60
CA THR A 204 27.61 20.78 -3.62
C THR A 204 28.49 21.89 -3.05
N GLU A 205 27.89 22.87 -2.40
CA GLU A 205 28.61 23.99 -1.77
C GLU A 205 29.60 23.48 -0.72
N TYR A 206 29.17 22.58 0.18
CA TYR A 206 30.03 21.98 1.18
C TYR A 206 31.22 21.22 0.58
N CYS A 207 30.99 20.44 -0.49
CA CYS A 207 32.07 19.72 -1.16
C CYS A 207 33.04 20.66 -1.87
N TYR A 208 32.58 21.78 -2.40
CA TYR A 208 33.47 22.82 -2.90
C TYR A 208 34.27 23.49 -1.78
N ASP A 209 33.67 23.73 -0.62
CA ASP A 209 34.38 24.26 0.55
C ASP A 209 35.46 23.31 1.06
N ILE A 210 35.22 21.99 1.04
CA ILE A 210 36.24 20.98 1.36
C ILE A 210 37.47 21.16 0.47
N LEU A 211 37.26 21.24 -0.86
CA LEU A 211 38.35 21.39 -1.83
C LEU A 211 39.04 22.76 -1.71
N LYS A 212 38.25 23.84 -1.60
CA LYS A 212 38.76 25.22 -1.50
C LYS A 212 39.60 25.45 -0.24
N ASN A 213 39.14 24.91 0.89
CA ASN A 213 39.80 25.07 2.19
C ASN A 213 40.82 23.95 2.47
N LYS A 214 41.05 23.05 1.52
CA LYS A 214 42.04 21.96 1.58
C LYS A 214 41.86 21.08 2.83
N MET A 215 40.60 20.73 3.13
CA MET A 215 40.27 19.88 4.26
C MET A 215 40.62 18.42 3.95
N GLU A 216 41.91 18.06 4.02
CA GLU A 216 42.43 16.74 3.59
C GLU A 216 41.66 15.56 4.21
N PHE A 217 41.28 15.64 5.49
CA PHE A 217 40.51 14.60 6.18
C PHE A 217 39.07 14.44 5.68
N MET A 218 38.55 15.41 4.91
CA MET A 218 37.23 15.38 4.28
C MET A 218 37.30 15.15 2.76
N GLU A 219 38.49 15.02 2.18
CA GLU A 219 38.71 14.87 0.73
C GLU A 219 37.85 13.73 0.14
N PHE A 220 37.77 12.60 0.85
CA PHE A 220 36.93 11.47 0.44
C PHE A 220 35.44 11.85 0.26
N ILE A 221 34.89 12.72 1.12
CA ILE A 221 33.49 13.16 1.02
C ILE A 221 33.25 13.90 -0.29
N ALA A 222 34.12 14.87 -0.61
CA ALA A 222 34.00 15.64 -1.85
C ALA A 222 34.15 14.74 -3.08
N VAL A 223 35.15 13.84 -3.07
CA VAL A 223 35.38 12.87 -4.14
C VAL A 223 34.16 11.96 -4.32
N LYS A 224 33.62 11.42 -3.22
CA LYS A 224 32.41 10.59 -3.25
C LYS A 224 31.23 11.30 -3.85
N TYR A 225 30.96 12.51 -3.41
CA TYR A 225 29.83 13.28 -3.90
C TYR A 225 29.93 13.54 -5.41
N PHE A 226 31.04 14.10 -5.88
CA PHE A 226 31.21 14.44 -7.29
C PHE A 226 31.31 13.22 -8.21
N SER A 227 31.80 12.08 -7.71
CA SER A 227 31.79 10.82 -8.46
C SER A 227 30.36 10.28 -8.70
N ILE A 228 29.44 10.55 -7.78
CA ILE A 228 28.03 10.12 -7.90
C ILE A 228 27.22 11.06 -8.78
N ILE A 229 27.41 12.39 -8.63
CA ILE A 229 26.59 13.39 -9.32
C ILE A 229 27.11 13.79 -10.71
N GLY A 230 28.34 13.39 -11.05
CA GLY A 230 29.04 13.74 -12.28
C GLY A 230 30.13 14.78 -12.06
N LEU A 231 31.27 14.62 -12.74
CA LEU A 231 32.48 15.40 -12.50
C LEU A 231 32.56 16.71 -13.29
N LYS A 232 31.79 16.85 -14.37
CA LYS A 232 31.94 17.92 -15.38
C LYS A 232 32.14 19.31 -14.77
N ASP A 233 31.28 19.70 -13.84
CA ASP A 233 31.31 21.04 -13.22
C ASP A 233 32.34 21.14 -12.08
N SER A 234 32.79 20.01 -11.53
CA SER A 234 33.73 19.92 -10.42
C SER A 234 35.20 19.86 -10.84
N ILE A 235 35.52 19.51 -12.09
CA ILE A 235 36.91 19.41 -12.59
C ILE A 235 37.72 20.69 -12.32
N PRO A 236 37.21 21.91 -12.60
CA PRO A 236 37.98 23.13 -12.32
C PRO A 236 38.33 23.30 -10.83
N HIS A 237 37.46 22.82 -9.93
CA HIS A 237 37.70 22.86 -8.49
C HIS A 237 38.78 21.86 -8.07
N PHE A 238 38.81 20.66 -8.65
CA PHE A 238 39.90 19.70 -8.44
C PHE A 238 41.23 20.19 -9.01
N ILE A 239 41.24 20.80 -10.19
CA ILE A 239 42.44 21.41 -10.78
C ILE A 239 43.00 22.48 -9.85
N LYS A 240 42.14 23.38 -9.36
CA LYS A 240 42.55 24.43 -8.42
C LYS A 240 43.10 23.83 -7.13
N TYR A 241 42.39 22.86 -6.55
CA TYR A 241 42.81 22.16 -5.34
C TYR A 241 44.21 21.53 -5.49
N LEU A 242 44.43 20.74 -6.55
CA LEU A 242 45.72 20.08 -6.81
C LEU A 242 46.85 21.06 -7.15
N SER A 243 46.53 22.22 -7.72
CA SER A 243 47.52 23.26 -8.02
C SER A 243 48.00 24.00 -6.77
N GLU A 244 47.20 23.99 -5.69
CA GLU A 244 47.45 24.76 -4.48
C GLU A 244 47.86 23.90 -3.27
N ILE A 245 47.81 22.58 -3.37
CA ILE A 245 48.23 21.65 -2.30
C ILE A 245 49.74 21.37 -2.40
N SER A 246 50.39 21.15 -1.24
CA SER A 246 51.84 20.95 -1.16
C SER A 246 52.31 19.66 -1.83
N ASP A 247 51.63 18.54 -1.56
CA ASP A 247 51.91 17.23 -2.16
C ASP A 247 50.81 16.83 -3.14
N LYS A 248 50.83 17.49 -4.31
CA LYS A 248 49.85 17.26 -5.39
C LYS A 248 49.89 15.83 -5.95
N ASN A 249 51.04 15.17 -5.93
CA ASN A 249 51.20 13.82 -6.49
C ASN A 249 50.48 12.80 -5.59
N SER A 250 50.72 12.86 -4.27
CA SER A 250 50.01 12.01 -3.31
C SER A 250 48.52 12.32 -3.27
N ALA A 251 48.14 13.59 -3.34
CA ALA A 251 46.72 13.98 -3.38
C ALA A 251 46.00 13.41 -4.60
N LEU A 252 46.61 13.49 -5.79
CA LEU A 252 46.03 12.91 -7.00
C LEU A 252 45.85 11.39 -6.87
N ILE A 253 46.85 10.67 -6.35
CA ILE A 253 46.78 9.22 -6.16
C ILE A 253 45.64 8.85 -5.20
N ARG A 254 45.48 9.59 -4.09
CA ARG A 254 44.36 9.37 -3.16
C ARG A 254 43.01 9.64 -3.82
N ILE A 255 42.85 10.76 -4.53
CA ILE A 255 41.62 11.09 -5.24
C ILE A 255 41.24 9.98 -6.23
N ILE A 256 42.18 9.53 -7.06
CA ILE A 256 41.95 8.43 -8.03
C ILE A 256 41.57 7.15 -7.30
N SER A 257 42.27 6.82 -6.20
CA SER A 257 41.98 5.64 -5.40
C SER A 257 40.57 5.69 -4.81
N TYR A 258 40.15 6.84 -4.29
CA TYR A 258 38.80 7.07 -3.79
C TYR A 258 37.77 6.96 -4.91
N MET A 259 37.95 7.66 -6.03
CA MET A 259 37.05 7.58 -7.20
C MET A 259 36.88 6.14 -7.67
N LYS A 260 37.97 5.38 -7.77
CA LYS A 260 37.96 3.97 -8.19
C LYS A 260 37.09 3.12 -7.27
N GLN A 261 37.16 3.34 -5.95
CA GLN A 261 36.34 2.62 -4.98
C GLN A 261 34.84 2.91 -5.14
N ILE A 262 34.49 4.05 -5.74
CA ILE A 262 33.11 4.48 -5.95
C ILE A 262 32.61 4.01 -7.32
N THR A 263 33.22 4.50 -8.41
CA THR A 263 32.90 4.09 -9.79
C THR A 263 34.12 4.19 -10.71
N LEU A 264 34.33 3.18 -11.55
CA LEU A 264 35.39 3.23 -12.57
C LEU A 264 35.12 4.29 -13.67
N GLU A 265 33.85 4.59 -13.93
CA GLU A 265 33.44 5.62 -14.88
C GLU A 265 33.91 7.02 -14.45
N ALA A 266 33.68 7.40 -13.18
CA ALA A 266 34.17 8.67 -12.67
C ALA A 266 35.70 8.75 -12.73
N THR A 267 36.40 7.65 -12.43
CA THR A 267 37.86 7.59 -12.55
C THR A 267 38.33 7.84 -13.98
N ASP A 268 37.69 7.22 -14.97
CA ASP A 268 38.03 7.44 -16.38
C ASP A 268 37.76 8.88 -16.81
N ASP A 269 36.58 9.42 -16.48
CA ASP A 269 36.21 10.79 -16.79
C ASP A 269 37.22 11.78 -16.20
N PHE A 270 37.63 11.53 -14.95
CA PHE A 270 38.62 12.33 -14.27
C PHE A 270 39.99 12.28 -14.97
N LEU A 271 40.47 11.08 -15.32
CA LEU A 271 41.77 10.87 -15.96
C LEU A 271 41.82 11.31 -17.43
N ASN A 272 40.67 11.42 -18.09
CA ASN A 272 40.54 11.97 -19.44
C ASN A 272 40.28 13.48 -19.47
N SER A 273 40.09 14.11 -18.31
CA SER A 273 39.85 15.55 -18.19
C SER A 273 41.13 16.39 -18.34
N ASP A 274 40.98 17.70 -18.15
CA ASP A 274 42.10 18.65 -18.17
C ASP A 274 42.98 18.60 -16.91
N ILE A 275 42.70 17.69 -15.97
CA ILE A 275 43.56 17.45 -14.80
C ILE A 275 45.00 17.10 -15.19
N THR A 276 45.20 16.53 -16.38
CA THR A 276 46.51 16.18 -16.95
C THR A 276 47.45 17.37 -17.09
N ASN A 277 46.90 18.58 -17.18
CA ASN A 277 47.65 19.81 -17.42
C ASN A 277 48.28 20.38 -16.14
N VAL A 278 47.90 19.86 -14.96
CA VAL A 278 48.46 20.27 -13.65
C VAL A 278 49.84 19.65 -13.38
N PHE A 279 50.18 18.59 -14.10
CA PHE A 279 51.36 17.76 -13.85
C PHE A 279 52.33 17.84 -15.03
N VAL A 280 53.62 18.00 -14.72
CA VAL A 280 54.67 17.89 -15.73
C VAL A 280 54.88 16.41 -16.12
N LEU A 281 55.53 16.17 -17.25
CA LEU A 281 55.66 14.82 -17.81
C LEU A 281 56.32 13.84 -16.83
N GLU A 282 57.35 14.28 -16.11
CA GLU A 282 58.07 13.48 -15.13
C GLU A 282 57.17 13.06 -13.96
N ASP A 283 56.38 13.99 -13.42
CA ASP A 283 55.37 13.73 -12.37
C ASP A 283 54.36 12.69 -12.87
N ARG A 284 53.83 12.88 -14.09
CA ARG A 284 52.83 11.96 -14.67
C ARG A 284 53.35 10.55 -14.83
N LYS A 285 54.61 10.37 -15.26
CA LYS A 285 55.24 9.05 -15.38
C LYS A 285 55.37 8.36 -14.02
N SER A 286 55.83 9.10 -13.00
CA SER A 286 55.97 8.58 -11.64
C SER A 286 54.61 8.16 -11.07
N ILE A 287 53.60 9.04 -11.18
CA ILE A 287 52.23 8.78 -10.73
C ILE A 287 51.63 7.58 -11.47
N SER A 288 51.78 7.52 -12.80
CA SER A 288 51.24 6.43 -13.61
C SER A 288 51.83 5.07 -13.23
N SER A 289 53.14 5.00 -12.92
CA SER A 289 53.75 3.78 -12.40
C SER A 289 53.10 3.38 -11.08
N ASN A 290 52.98 4.32 -10.13
CA ASN A 290 52.37 4.06 -8.83
C ASN A 290 50.91 3.57 -8.96
N LEU A 291 50.12 4.21 -9.81
CA LEU A 291 48.74 3.81 -10.08
C LEU A 291 48.65 2.40 -10.67
N LEU A 292 49.54 2.02 -11.60
CA LEU A 292 49.59 0.67 -12.16
C LEU A 292 50.02 -0.40 -11.15
N ASP A 293 50.88 -0.04 -10.21
CA ASP A 293 51.43 -0.99 -9.23
C ASP A 293 50.49 -1.20 -8.05
N PHE A 294 49.84 -0.14 -7.56
CA PHE A 294 49.10 -0.17 -6.30
C PHE A 294 47.60 0.06 -6.44
N THR A 295 47.17 0.83 -7.44
CA THR A 295 45.75 1.24 -7.57
C THR A 295 44.99 0.33 -8.54
N PHE A 296 45.50 0.10 -9.75
CA PHE A 296 44.87 -0.74 -10.78
C PHE A 296 45.46 -2.15 -10.74
N GLN A 297 44.92 -2.99 -9.86
CA GLN A 297 45.54 -4.28 -9.54
C GLN A 297 45.26 -5.35 -10.61
N SER A 298 44.08 -5.32 -11.24
CA SER A 298 43.70 -6.33 -12.24
C SER A 298 44.16 -5.95 -13.65
N GLN A 299 44.44 -6.95 -14.49
CA GLN A 299 44.85 -6.70 -15.87
C GLN A 299 43.83 -5.87 -16.69
N PRO A 300 42.50 -6.11 -16.59
CA PRO A 300 41.53 -5.26 -17.27
C PRO A 300 41.57 -3.80 -16.84
N GLU A 301 41.77 -3.54 -15.55
CA GLU A 301 41.91 -2.17 -15.02
C GLU A 301 43.18 -1.49 -15.54
N LYS A 302 44.31 -2.20 -15.58
CA LYS A 302 45.56 -1.68 -16.14
C LYS A 302 45.41 -1.30 -17.61
N GLU A 303 44.80 -2.17 -18.41
CA GLU A 303 44.55 -1.90 -19.83
C GLU A 303 43.55 -0.76 -20.06
N ARG A 304 42.59 -0.57 -19.15
CA ARG A 304 41.69 0.59 -19.16
C ARG A 304 42.43 1.88 -18.83
N PHE A 305 43.24 1.89 -17.77
CA PHE A 305 44.05 3.05 -17.37
C PHE A 305 45.01 3.50 -18.48
N LYS A 306 45.67 2.55 -19.15
CA LYS A 306 46.60 2.84 -20.26
C LYS A 306 45.95 3.56 -21.45
N LYS A 307 44.62 3.52 -21.58
CA LYS A 307 43.87 4.22 -22.64
C LYS A 307 43.48 5.65 -22.24
N THR A 308 43.71 6.05 -21.00
CA THR A 308 43.36 7.40 -20.53
C THR A 308 44.34 8.45 -21.04
N LYS A 309 43.87 9.69 -21.21
CA LYS A 309 44.69 10.86 -21.55
C LYS A 309 45.86 11.02 -20.59
N PHE A 310 45.64 10.79 -19.29
CA PHE A 310 46.67 10.89 -18.26
C PHE A 310 47.87 9.95 -18.50
N TYR A 311 47.64 8.73 -18.99
CA TYR A 311 48.72 7.79 -19.33
C TYR A 311 49.35 8.07 -20.69
N ALA A 312 48.54 8.50 -21.66
CA ALA A 312 48.97 8.64 -23.06
C ALA A 312 49.85 9.88 -23.33
N THR A 313 49.87 10.87 -22.42
CA THR A 313 50.62 12.13 -22.57
C THR A 313 51.84 12.22 -21.67
#